data_AF-A0A2D6MGJ1-F1
#
_entry.id   AF-A0A2D6MGJ1-F1
#
_cell.length_a   1.000
_cell.length_b   1.000
_cell.length_c   1.000
_cell.angle_alpha   90.00
_cell.angle_beta   90.00
_cell.angle_gamma   90.00
#
_symmetry.space_group_name_H-M   'P 1'
#
loop_
_entity.id
_entity.type
_entity.pdbx_description
1 polymer ?
#
loop_
_entity_poly.entity_id
_entity_poly.type
_entity_poly.pdbx_seq_one_letter_code
_entity_poly.pdbx_strand_id
1 'polypeptide(L)'
;MILKTLSKNHEHQTKITVETPQLLKNILPSVFMRQIDSFIKRNSLGVSACSLDKKLLHTYCPQCLKAHALKTALSVGLDQELTELIEELFEDFSEGHNGFYLDNGELNKV
;
A
#
# COMPACT_ATOMS: atom_id res chain seq x y z
N MET A 1 9.10 -14.85 -28.17
CA MET A 1 7.91 -13.98 -28.33
C MET A 1 7.10 -14.02 -27.04
N ILE A 2 7.52 -13.31 -25.99
CA ILE A 2 6.75 -13.17 -24.73
C ILE A 2 6.95 -11.73 -24.24
N LEU A 3 6.30 -10.78 -24.89
CA LEU A 3 6.33 -9.34 -24.56
C LEU A 3 4.91 -8.74 -24.64
N LYS A 4 3.90 -9.44 -24.09
CA LYS A 4 2.52 -8.93 -24.12
C LYS A 4 1.74 -8.97 -22.79
N THR A 5 2.30 -9.51 -21.71
CA THR A 5 1.55 -9.65 -20.44
C THR A 5 1.97 -8.65 -19.35
N LEU A 6 3.03 -7.88 -19.53
CA LEU A 6 3.53 -6.93 -18.51
C LEU A 6 2.91 -5.52 -18.61
N SER A 7 2.23 -5.20 -19.70
CA SER A 7 1.73 -3.84 -19.93
C SER A 7 0.47 -3.48 -19.14
N LYS A 8 -0.41 -4.46 -18.85
CA LYS A 8 -1.65 -4.21 -18.09
C LYS A 8 -1.43 -4.09 -16.58
N ASN A 9 -0.46 -4.83 -16.04
CA ASN A 9 -0.13 -4.76 -14.61
C ASN A 9 0.57 -3.45 -14.23
N HIS A 10 1.34 -2.86 -15.15
CA HIS A 10 2.03 -1.59 -14.90
C HIS A 10 1.05 -0.42 -14.76
N GLU A 11 0.00 -0.31 -15.57
CA GLU A 11 -0.97 0.77 -15.45
C GLU A 11 -1.75 0.72 -14.12
N HIS A 12 -2.16 -0.48 -13.68
CA HIS A 12 -2.82 -0.66 -12.37
C HIS A 12 -1.86 -0.38 -11.21
N GLN A 13 -0.63 -0.92 -11.25
CA GLN A 13 0.39 -0.62 -10.23
C GLN A 13 0.66 0.88 -10.14
N THR A 14 0.78 1.57 -11.27
CA THR A 14 1.08 3.01 -11.29
C THR A 14 -0.09 3.84 -10.75
N LYS A 15 -1.36 3.48 -11.04
CA LYS A 15 -2.54 4.17 -10.50
C LYS A 15 -2.62 4.08 -8.96
N ILE A 16 -2.45 2.89 -8.40
CA ILE A 16 -2.52 2.66 -6.95
C ILE A 16 -1.35 3.35 -6.23
N THR A 17 -0.19 3.49 -6.88
CA THR A 17 1.00 4.09 -6.26
C THR A 17 0.91 5.62 -6.16
N VAL A 18 0.14 6.28 -7.03
CA VAL A 18 0.12 7.75 -7.13
C VAL A 18 -1.06 8.40 -6.40
N GLU A 19 -2.24 7.79 -6.42
CA GLU A 19 -3.48 8.46 -5.92
C GLU A 19 -3.92 8.02 -4.52
N THR A 20 -3.67 6.76 -4.14
CA THR A 20 -4.16 6.18 -2.87
C THR A 20 -3.65 6.91 -1.61
N PRO A 21 -2.37 7.34 -1.50
CA PRO A 21 -1.90 8.05 -0.30
C PRO A 21 -2.44 9.49 -0.18
N GLN A 22 -2.91 10.10 -1.28
CA GLN A 22 -3.32 11.51 -1.30
C GLN A 22 -4.79 11.70 -0.92
N LEU A 23 -5.67 10.78 -1.33
CA LEU A 23 -7.07 10.76 -0.89
C LEU A 23 -7.20 10.51 0.63
N LEU A 24 -6.33 9.64 1.16
CA LEU A 24 -6.35 9.27 2.58
C LEU A 24 -5.81 10.35 3.53
N LYS A 25 -5.01 11.30 3.05
CA LYS A 25 -4.28 12.28 3.90
C LYS A 25 -5.17 13.24 4.68
N ASN A 26 -6.37 13.52 4.20
CA ASN A 26 -7.28 14.49 4.83
C ASN A 26 -8.34 13.82 5.74
N ILE A 27 -8.47 12.50 5.65
CA ILE A 27 -9.53 11.74 6.33
C ILE A 27 -8.92 10.83 7.41
N LEU A 28 -7.73 10.26 7.15
CA LEU A 28 -7.08 9.37 8.09
C LEU A 28 -6.17 10.11 9.09
N PRO A 29 -6.07 9.63 10.34
CA PRO A 29 -5.16 10.20 11.33
C PRO A 29 -3.71 10.26 10.84
N SER A 30 -3.01 11.34 11.17
CA SER A 30 -1.59 11.53 10.80
C SER A 30 -0.69 10.41 11.33
N VAL A 31 -1.03 9.82 12.47
CA VAL A 31 -0.33 8.67 13.06
C VAL A 31 -0.43 7.45 12.16
N PHE A 32 -1.63 7.16 11.62
CA PHE A 32 -1.85 6.09 10.65
C PHE A 32 -1.01 6.32 9.39
N MET A 33 -1.13 7.51 8.78
CA MET A 33 -0.42 7.83 7.55
C MET A 33 1.10 7.75 7.70
N ARG A 34 1.65 8.13 8.87
CA ARG A 34 3.07 7.99 9.16
C ARG A 34 3.52 6.53 9.21
N GLN A 35 2.69 5.62 9.75
CA GLN A 35 3.03 4.20 9.77
C GLN A 35 3.02 3.61 8.35
N ILE A 36 2.02 3.96 7.54
CA ILE A 36 1.93 3.58 6.12
C ILE A 36 3.16 4.05 5.34
N ASP A 37 3.52 5.33 5.42
CA ASP A 37 4.70 5.88 4.74
C ASP A 37 6.00 5.18 5.19
N SER A 38 6.09 4.85 6.48
CA SER A 38 7.25 4.15 7.03
C SER A 38 7.34 2.71 6.52
N PHE A 39 6.22 2.00 6.46
CA PHE A 39 6.12 0.66 5.90
C PHE A 39 6.53 0.62 4.42
N ILE A 40 5.99 1.54 3.62
CA ILE A 40 6.31 1.66 2.18
C ILE A 40 7.81 1.84 1.97
N LYS A 41 8.45 2.70 2.76
CA LYS A 41 9.90 2.97 2.64
C LYS A 41 10.75 1.76 3.02
N ARG A 42 10.39 1.03 4.09
CA ARG A 42 11.14 -0.15 4.55
C ARG A 42 10.96 -1.37 3.66
N ASN A 43 9.77 -1.54 3.07
CA ASN A 43 9.40 -2.72 2.28
C ASN A 43 9.39 -2.43 0.77
N SER A 44 10.07 -1.36 0.35
CA SER A 44 10.17 -1.00 -1.05
C SER A 44 11.05 -2.00 -1.80
N LEU A 45 10.49 -2.61 -2.85
CA LEU A 45 11.18 -3.50 -3.78
C LEU A 45 12.00 -2.74 -4.84
N GLY A 46 11.71 -1.45 -5.01
CA GLY A 46 12.38 -0.59 -5.98
C GLY A 46 11.97 0.87 -5.81
N VAL A 47 12.88 1.78 -6.17
CA VAL A 47 12.64 3.22 -6.09
C VAL A 47 12.91 3.87 -7.45
N SER A 48 11.94 4.61 -7.95
CA SER A 48 12.00 5.31 -9.24
C SER A 48 11.81 6.81 -9.06
N ALA A 49 12.55 7.63 -9.80
CA ALA A 49 12.34 9.07 -9.79
C ALA A 49 11.12 9.42 -10.66
N CYS A 50 10.13 10.13 -10.10
CA CYS A 50 9.05 10.71 -10.88
C CYS A 50 9.55 11.99 -11.56
N SER A 51 9.57 12.00 -12.88
CA SER A 51 10.09 13.10 -13.70
C SER A 51 9.29 14.40 -13.58
N LEU A 52 8.01 14.31 -13.19
CA LEU A 52 7.11 15.47 -13.08
C LEU A 52 7.29 16.24 -11.76
N ASP A 53 7.55 15.53 -10.66
CA ASP A 53 7.43 16.09 -9.30
C ASP A 53 8.72 16.02 -8.47
N LYS A 54 9.82 15.47 -9.02
CA LYS A 54 11.06 15.11 -8.28
C LYS A 54 10.82 14.21 -7.05
N LYS A 55 9.63 13.64 -6.91
CA LYS A 55 9.28 12.71 -5.83
C LYS A 55 9.79 11.32 -6.17
N LEU A 56 10.26 10.61 -5.14
CA LEU A 56 10.62 9.20 -5.25
C LEU A 56 9.35 8.35 -5.18
N LEU A 57 9.17 7.48 -6.16
CA LEU A 57 8.13 6.47 -6.20
C LEU A 57 8.71 5.18 -5.65
N HIS A 58 8.12 4.70 -4.56
CA HIS A 58 8.45 3.41 -3.96
C HIS A 58 7.52 2.34 -4.51
N THR A 59 8.07 1.28 -5.10
CA THR A 59 7.33 0.09 -5.49
C THR A 59 7.31 -0.89 -4.31
N TYR A 60 6.15 -1.47 -4.00
CA TYR A 60 5.95 -2.39 -2.86
C TYR A 60 4.90 -3.45 -3.20
N CYS A 61 4.79 -4.50 -2.39
CA CYS A 61 3.72 -5.49 -2.53
C CYS A 61 2.38 -4.90 -2.03
N PRO A 62 1.35 -4.79 -2.87
CA PRO A 62 0.06 -4.21 -2.48
C PRO A 62 -0.68 -5.06 -1.44
N GLN A 63 -0.54 -6.39 -1.48
CA GLN A 63 -1.13 -7.30 -0.49
C GLN A 63 -0.50 -7.10 0.90
N CYS A 64 0.83 -6.93 0.98
CA CYS A 64 1.51 -6.65 2.24
C CYS A 64 1.13 -5.25 2.78
N LEU A 65 0.94 -4.27 1.89
CA LEU A 65 0.48 -2.94 2.29
C LEU A 65 -0.95 -2.97 2.84
N LYS A 66 -1.89 -3.65 2.17
CA LYS A 66 -3.27 -3.84 2.66
C LYS A 66 -3.27 -4.46 4.05
N ALA A 67 -2.59 -5.59 4.21
CA ALA A 67 -2.46 -6.30 5.48
C ALA A 67 -1.90 -5.41 6.60
N HIS A 68 -0.81 -4.69 6.32
CA HIS A 68 -0.25 -3.74 7.27
C HIS A 68 -1.22 -2.59 7.60
N ALA A 69 -1.93 -2.07 6.61
CA ALA A 69 -2.90 -0.99 6.78
C ALA A 69 -4.08 -1.41 7.66
N LEU A 70 -4.66 -2.60 7.44
CA LEU A 70 -5.77 -3.11 8.26
C LEU A 70 -5.33 -3.35 9.71
N LYS A 71 -4.17 -3.97 9.91
CA LYS A 71 -3.61 -4.16 11.25
C LYS A 71 -3.33 -2.82 11.94
N THR A 72 -2.82 -1.85 11.19
CA THR A 72 -2.55 -0.50 11.70
C THR A 72 -3.85 0.19 12.08
N ALA A 73 -4.89 0.11 11.23
CA ALA A 73 -6.22 0.68 11.48
C ALA A 73 -6.79 0.22 12.82
N LEU A 74 -6.77 -1.10 13.06
CA LEU A 74 -7.17 -1.69 14.34
C LEU A 74 -6.32 -1.15 15.51
N SER A 75 -4.99 -1.07 15.33
CA SER A 75 -4.08 -0.64 16.39
C SER A 75 -4.26 0.82 16.80
N VAL A 76 -4.63 1.71 15.86
CA VAL A 76 -4.87 3.13 16.13
C VAL A 76 -6.33 3.42 16.46
N GLY A 77 -7.20 2.41 16.46
CA GLY A 77 -8.61 2.54 16.76
C GLY A 77 -9.39 3.33 15.70
N LEU A 78 -9.12 3.09 14.41
CA LEU A 78 -10.03 3.59 13.36
C LEU A 78 -11.41 2.98 13.53
N ASP A 79 -12.43 3.75 13.20
CA ASP A 79 -13.79 3.24 13.15
C ASP A 79 -13.99 2.28 11.97
N GLN A 80 -15.16 1.64 11.96
CA GLN A 80 -15.50 0.66 10.95
C GLN A 80 -15.60 1.28 9.55
N GLU A 81 -16.15 2.49 9.43
CA GLU A 81 -16.32 3.19 8.14
C GLU A 81 -14.96 3.49 7.48
N LEU A 82 -13.99 3.98 8.24
CA LEU A 82 -12.64 4.22 7.74
C LEU A 82 -11.87 2.93 7.45
N THR A 83 -12.17 1.85 8.18
CA THR A 83 -11.57 0.54 7.91
C THR A 83 -12.13 -0.07 6.62
N GLU A 84 -13.44 0.03 6.39
CA GLU A 84 -14.11 -0.38 5.15
C GLU A 84 -13.56 0.41 3.95
N LEU A 85 -13.35 1.73 4.10
CA LEU A 85 -12.69 2.55 3.07
C LEU A 85 -11.28 2.03 2.72
N ILE A 86 -10.50 1.59 3.70
CA ILE A 86 -9.19 0.99 3.45
C ILE A 86 -9.35 -0.34 2.69
N GLU A 87 -10.33 -1.17 3.04
CA GLU A 87 -10.60 -2.43 2.33
C GLU A 87 -10.99 -2.21 0.87
N GLU A 88 -11.85 -1.23 0.59
CA GLU A 88 -12.27 -0.82 -0.74
C GLU A 88 -11.09 -0.31 -1.59
N LEU A 89 -10.18 0.48 -1.00
CA LEU A 89 -8.98 0.96 -1.70
C LEU A 89 -8.06 -0.18 -2.16
N PHE A 90 -8.17 -1.35 -1.55
CA PHE A 90 -7.42 -2.54 -1.91
C PHE A 90 -8.35 -3.71 -2.28
N GLU A 91 -9.54 -3.45 -2.85
CA GLU A 91 -10.54 -4.47 -3.17
C GLU A 91 -9.99 -5.54 -4.13
N ASP A 92 -9.21 -5.13 -5.13
CA ASP A 92 -8.57 -6.03 -6.10
C ASP A 92 -7.47 -6.92 -5.47
N PHE A 93 -7.10 -6.68 -4.22
CA PHE A 93 -6.09 -7.43 -3.50
C PHE A 93 -6.75 -8.22 -2.37
N SER A 94 -6.63 -9.55 -2.44
CA SER A 94 -6.97 -10.41 -1.30
C SER A 94 -6.23 -9.97 -0.02
N GLU A 95 -6.66 -10.49 1.13
CA GLU A 95 -5.86 -10.48 2.35
C GLU A 95 -4.39 -10.82 2.01
N GLY A 96 -3.42 -10.28 2.79
CA GLY A 96 -1.98 -10.50 2.60
C GLY A 96 -1.66 -11.97 2.29
N HIS A 97 -0.54 -12.31 1.65
CA HIS A 97 -0.20 -13.69 1.21
C HIS A 97 -0.62 -14.81 2.19
N ASN A 98 -1.87 -15.29 2.10
CA ASN A 98 -2.53 -16.22 3.03
C ASN A 98 -2.63 -15.77 4.52
N GLY A 99 -2.95 -14.51 4.79
CA GLY A 99 -3.08 -13.96 6.15
C GLY A 99 -1.78 -13.44 6.76
N PHE A 100 -0.75 -13.24 5.94
CA PHE A 100 0.58 -12.77 6.36
C PHE A 100 1.07 -11.59 5.51
N TYR A 101 1.98 -10.81 6.07
CA TYR A 101 2.72 -9.75 5.36
C TYR A 101 4.18 -9.70 5.82
N LEU A 102 5.07 -9.25 4.93
CA LEU A 102 6.46 -8.97 5.28
C LEU A 102 6.60 -7.52 5.73
N ASP A 103 7.25 -7.31 6.87
CA ASP A 103 7.70 -5.99 7.32
C ASP A 103 9.15 -6.06 7.78
N ASN A 104 10.03 -5.32 7.11
CA ASN A 104 11.45 -5.24 7.45
C ASN A 104 12.15 -6.62 7.47
N GLY A 105 11.73 -7.52 6.56
CA GLY A 105 12.23 -8.90 6.49
C GLY A 105 11.58 -9.87 7.48
N GLU A 106 10.71 -9.41 8.36
CA GLU A 106 9.97 -10.26 9.31
C GLU A 106 8.58 -10.62 8.78
N LEU A 107 8.21 -11.89 8.91
CA LEU A 107 6.87 -12.37 8.56
C LEU A 107 5.91 -12.07 9.71
N ASN A 108 4.89 -11.27 9.42
CA ASN A 108 3.86 -10.86 10.36
C ASN A 108 2.51 -11.47 10.00
N LYS A 109 1.73 -11.83 11.01
CA LYS A 109 0.32 -12.21 10.85
C LYS A 109 -0.57 -10.96 10.87
N VAL A 110 -1.58 -10.97 10.00
CA VAL A 110 -2.67 -9.96 9.96
C VAL A 110 -3.55 -10.12 11.20
#